data_AF-A0A5K1GZC3-F1
#
_entry.id   AF-A0A5K1GZC3-F1
#
_cell.length_a   1.000
_cell.length_b   1.000
_cell.length_c   1.000
_cell.angle_alpha   90.00
_cell.angle_beta   90.00
_cell.angle_gamma   90.00
#
_symmetry.space_group_name_H-M   'P 1'
#
loop_
_entity.id
_entity.type
_entity.pdbx_description
1 polymer ?
#
loop_
_entity_poly.entity_id
_entity_poly.type
_entity_poly.pdbx_seq_one_letter_code
_entity_poly.pdbx_strand_id
1 'polypeptide(L)' 'KLGDITEMTFGGRYVILMMALFSIYTGLIYNEFFSVSFNLFGPSAYECRDPSC' A
#
# COMPACT_ATOMS: atom_id res chain seq x y z
N LYS A 1 -18.91 5.17 -27.41
CA LYS A 1 -19.67 4.93 -26.16
C LYS A 1 -18.66 4.85 -25.04
N LEU A 2 -18.38 5.97 -24.37
CA LEU A 2 -17.39 6.05 -23.29
C LEU A 2 -18.06 5.84 -21.91
N GLY A 3 -19.40 5.77 -21.89
CA GLY A 3 -20.22 5.68 -20.69
C GLY A 3 -20.19 4.32 -19.99
N ASP A 4 -19.95 3.23 -20.74
CA ASP A 4 -20.04 1.86 -20.20
C ASP A 4 -19.03 1.60 -19.06
N ILE A 5 -17.80 2.09 -19.21
CA ILE A 5 -16.74 1.92 -18.20
C ILE A 5 -17.07 2.74 -16.95
N THR A 6 -17.51 3.99 -17.14
CA THR A 6 -17.91 4.85 -16.03
C THR A 6 -19.13 4.29 -15.30
N GLU A 7 -20.11 3.72 -16.01
CA GLU A 7 -21.32 3.13 -15.43
C GLU A 7 -21.01 1.91 -14.56
N MET A 8 -20.12 1.02 -15.02
CA MET A 8 -19.61 -0.08 -14.20
C MET A 8 -18.90 0.40 -12.93
N THR A 9 -18.10 1.47 -13.04
CA THR A 9 -17.35 2.02 -11.90
C THR A 9 -18.30 2.68 -10.88
N PHE A 10 -19.36 3.36 -11.32
CA PHE A 10 -20.40 3.91 -10.45
C PHE A 10 -21.25 2.82 -9.77
N GLY A 11 -21.54 1.72 -10.47
CA GLY A 11 -22.19 0.54 -9.89
C GLY A 11 -21.32 -0.11 -8.79
N GLY A 12 -20.02 -0.22 -9.04
CA GLY A 12 -19.02 -0.81 -8.14
C GLY A 12 -18.45 0.11 -7.06
N ARG A 13 -19.05 1.28 -6.81
CA ARG A 13 -18.50 2.35 -5.93
C ARG A 13 -17.99 1.88 -4.56
N TYR A 14 -18.69 0.94 -3.92
CA TYR A 14 -18.28 0.41 -2.61
C TYR A 14 -17.26 -0.73 -2.73
N VAL A 15 -17.29 -1.48 -3.83
CA VAL A 15 -16.38 -2.58 -4.08
C VAL A 15 -14.97 -2.05 -4.35
N ILE A 16 -14.84 -1.02 -5.19
CA ILE A 16 -13.54 -0.40 -5.49
C ILE A 16 -12.94 0.27 -4.24
N LEU A 17 -13.79 0.87 -3.39
CA LEU A 17 -13.38 1.45 -2.11
C LEU A 17 -12.85 0.37 -1.17
N MET A 18 -13.58 -0.75 -1.01
CA MET A 18 -13.14 -1.86 -0.18
C MET A 18 -11.86 -2.51 -0.71
N MET A 19 -11.73 -2.68 -2.03
CA MET A 19 -10.49 -3.17 -2.65
C MET A 19 -9.30 -2.25 -2.39
N ALA A 20 -9.49 -0.93 -2.48
CA ALA A 20 -8.45 0.04 -2.17
C ALA A 20 -8.03 -0.02 -0.69
N LEU A 21 -8.98 -0.07 0.24
CA LEU A 21 -8.69 -0.14 1.68
C LEU A 21 -7.89 -1.40 2.04
N PHE A 22 -8.31 -2.57 1.55
CA PHE A 22 -7.60 -3.81 1.83
C PHE A 22 -6.20 -3.85 1.19
N SER A 23 -6.04 -3.28 -0.01
CA SER A 23 -4.73 -3.15 -0.67
C SER A 23 -3.77 -2.24 0.09
N ILE A 24 -4.27 -1.15 0.67
CA ILE A 24 -3.44 -0.25 1.49
C ILE A 24 -3.06 -0.94 2.80
N TYR A 25 -4.00 -1.65 3.44
CA TYR A 25 -3.73 -2.38 4.68
C TYR A 25 -2.63 -3.44 4.51
N THR A 26 -2.71 -4.28 3.48
CA THR A 26 -1.67 -5.28 3.22
C THR A 26 -0.35 -4.64 2.80
N GLY A 27 -0.37 -3.58 1.97
CA GLY A 27 0.85 -2.84 1.58
C GLY A 27 1.58 -2.21 2.78
N LEU A 28 0.84 -1.67 3.75
CA LEU A 28 1.42 -1.15 4.99
C LEU A 28 2.00 -2.24 5.90
N ILE A 29 1.38 -3.43 5.95
CA ILE A 29 1.91 -4.58 6.71
C ILE A 29 3.22 -5.09 6.11
N TYR A 30 3.30 -5.21 4.79
CA TYR A 30 4.54 -5.59 4.10
C TYR A 30 5.58 -4.47 4.07
N ASN A 31 5.18 -3.26 4.51
CA ASN A 31 6.03 -2.09 4.56
C ASN A 31 6.53 -1.66 3.17
N GLU A 32 5.76 -1.95 2.14
CA GLU A 32 6.09 -1.69 0.73
C GLU A 32 5.05 -0.75 0.14
N PHE A 33 5.46 0.49 -0.11
CA PHE A 33 4.66 1.44 -0.88
C PHE A 33 5.48 1.81 -2.11
N PHE A 34 4.98 1.48 -3.30
CA PHE A 34 5.68 1.74 -4.56
C PHE A 34 7.13 1.19 -4.59
N SER A 35 7.35 -0.01 -4.04
CA SER A 35 8.68 -0.64 -3.96
C SER A 35 9.71 0.12 -3.10
N VAL A 36 9.26 1.06 -2.26
CA VAL A 36 10.09 1.77 -1.28
C VAL A 36 9.68 1.30 0.12
N SER A 37 10.66 0.82 0.89
CA SER A 37 10.45 0.42 2.29
C SER A 37 10.25 1.64 3.17
N PHE A 38 9.11 1.74 3.85
CA PHE A 38 8.87 2.82 4.81
C PHE A 38 9.51 2.48 6.17
N ASN A 39 10.46 3.25 6.69
CA ASN A 39 10.98 3.02 8.04
C ASN A 39 10.01 3.54 9.13
N LEU A 40 8.77 3.05 9.16
CA LEU A 40 7.70 3.58 10.03
C LEU A 40 7.89 3.21 11.52
N PHE A 41 8.59 2.10 11.80
CA PHE A 41 8.86 1.60 13.15
C PHE A 41 10.37 1.55 13.44
N GLY A 42 11.07 2.68 13.27
CA GLY A 42 12.46 2.82 13.69
C GLY A 42 13.46 1.95 12.94
N PRO A 43 14.75 2.04 13.30
CA PRO A 43 15.79 1.20 12.74
C PRO A 43 15.49 -0.26 13.10
N SER A 44 15.62 -1.12 12.11
CA SER A 44 15.52 -2.56 12.31
C SER A 44 16.60 -3.03 13.29
N ALA A 45 16.36 -4.16 13.96
CA ALA A 45 17.35 -4.80 14.82
C ALA A 45 18.61 -5.30 14.08
N TYR A 46 18.74 -5.02 12.76
CA TYR A 46 19.91 -5.35 11.95
C TYR A 46 20.85 -4.16 11.69
N GLU A 47 20.54 -2.95 12.17
CA GLU A 47 21.49 -1.83 12.08
C GLU A 47 22.65 -2.07 13.04
N CYS A 48 23.86 -2.29 12.49
CA CYS A 48 25.07 -2.32 13.29
C CYS A 48 25.21 -0.97 14.01
N ARG A 49 25.29 -1.02 15.34
CA ARG A 49 25.47 0.15 16.22
C ARG A 49 26.90 0.70 16.21
N ASP A 50 27.86 0.01 15.57
CA ASP A 50 29.28 0.33 15.55
C ASP A 50 29.77 0.85 14.18
N PRO A 51 30.72 1.81 14.15
CA PRO A 51 31.26 2.41 12.92
C PRO A 51 32.23 1.50 12.14
N SER A 52 32.27 0.20 12.46
CA SER A 52 33.15 -0.80 11.83
C SER A 52 32.41 -1.90 11.08
N CYS A 53 31.06 -1.82 11.00
CA CYS A 53 30.33 -2.30 9.84
C CYS A 53 30.35 -1.15 8.80
#